data_AF-A0A061F0U8-F1
#
_entry.id   AF-A0A061F0U8-F1
#
_cell.length_a   1.000
_cell.length_b   1.000
_cell.length_c   1.000
_cell.angle_alpha   90.00
_cell.angle_beta   90.00
_cell.angle_gamma   90.00
#
_symmetry.space_group_name_H-M   'P 1'
#
loop_
_entity.id
_entity.type
_entity.pdbx_description
1 polymer ?
#
loop_
_entity_poly.entity_id
_entity_poly.type
_entity_poly.pdbx_seq_one_letter_code
_entity_poly.pdbx_strand_id
1 'polypeptide(L)'
;MSSKLDNQNITANEEEEAFHQAMQLAMSTTLPMVLKAAIDLDLLEIIAKAGPAGCKLSPIEIASHLPTKNPDASSIIDRILRVLASHSILTCDLATNEDGHVQRLYGLAPVAKYFLHNDDGISLIPTLTTSTDKYLLGAWYHLREATLEGGATPLVKAYGMDLFELAAKNDEISGKFNNTMGNQTAIIMKKVLEIYKGFEGINQLVDVGGGLGINLKLIVSKYPQIKGINFDLPHVVKDAPHFLGVDHVGGDMFIEVPQGEVIFMKWILHDWGDDRCLKLLKNCYNALPKFGKVVVVELVVPESPMTDIVTKNTLTLDAGLFIVVPGAKERTKEEYEALAKKAGFSTFRLVCRAYSYWWILHDWDDDRCLKLLKNCYNALPKFGKVVVVELIVPESPVTDVVTKNTLTLDICLFNVIPGAKERTKEEYEALARKAGFSTFKLV
;
A
#
# COMPACT_ATOMS: atom_id res chain seq x y z
N MET A 1 -18.98 -53.09 3.83
CA MET A 1 -17.73 -52.50 3.31
C MET A 1 -18.10 -51.46 2.28
N SER A 2 -18.30 -50.22 2.72
CA SER A 2 -18.64 -49.07 1.87
C SER A 2 -17.81 -47.90 2.40
N SER A 3 -16.97 -47.30 1.55
CA SER A 3 -16.48 -45.90 1.60
C SER A 3 -15.15 -45.72 0.83
N LYS A 4 -15.13 -46.00 -0.48
CA LYS A 4 -13.94 -45.70 -1.32
C LYS A 4 -14.25 -45.00 -2.64
N LEU A 5 -15.37 -44.29 -2.75
CA LEU A 5 -15.79 -43.68 -4.02
C LEU A 5 -16.10 -42.18 -4.01
N ASP A 6 -15.94 -41.45 -2.90
CA ASP A 6 -16.35 -40.03 -2.85
C ASP A 6 -15.19 -39.01 -2.90
N ASN A 7 -13.95 -39.42 -3.20
CA ASN A 7 -12.78 -38.50 -3.21
C ASN A 7 -12.08 -38.35 -4.57
N GLN A 8 -12.66 -38.84 -5.68
CA GLN A 8 -12.02 -38.85 -7.00
C GLN A 8 -12.43 -37.71 -7.95
N ASN A 9 -13.18 -36.72 -7.48
CA ASN A 9 -13.61 -35.55 -8.28
C ASN A 9 -13.20 -34.21 -7.64
N ILE A 10 -12.02 -34.11 -7.02
CA ILE A 10 -11.31 -32.83 -7.07
C ILE A 10 -10.91 -32.71 -8.55
N THR A 11 -11.52 -31.78 -9.25
CA THR A 11 -11.58 -31.81 -10.71
C THR A 11 -10.17 -31.60 -11.27
N ALA A 12 -9.73 -32.35 -12.29
CA ALA A 12 -8.38 -32.22 -12.86
C ALA A 12 -7.98 -30.77 -13.21
N ASN A 13 -8.97 -29.93 -13.49
CA ASN A 13 -8.81 -28.50 -13.73
C ASN A 13 -8.36 -27.69 -12.50
N GLU A 14 -8.78 -28.07 -11.28
CA GLU A 14 -8.34 -27.42 -10.03
C GLU A 14 -6.88 -27.76 -9.69
N GLU A 15 -6.46 -28.99 -9.95
CA GLU A 15 -5.06 -29.40 -9.75
C GLU A 15 -4.12 -28.68 -10.73
N GLU A 16 -4.52 -28.57 -12.00
CA GLU A 16 -3.77 -27.82 -13.02
C GLU A 16 -3.69 -26.33 -12.69
N GLU A 17 -4.80 -25.70 -12.27
CA GLU A 17 -4.81 -24.30 -11.85
C GLU A 17 -3.92 -24.06 -10.62
N ALA A 18 -3.99 -24.94 -9.62
CA ALA A 18 -3.14 -24.87 -8.44
C ALA A 18 -1.65 -25.02 -8.78
N PHE A 19 -1.30 -25.92 -9.71
CA PHE A 19 0.08 -26.04 -10.21
C PHE A 19 0.55 -24.76 -10.89
N HIS A 20 -0.27 -24.17 -11.76
CA HIS A 20 0.08 -22.91 -12.44
C HIS A 20 0.26 -21.75 -11.46
N GLN A 21 -0.59 -21.67 -10.44
CA GLN A 21 -0.45 -20.69 -9.37
C GLN A 21 0.83 -20.92 -8.56
N ALA A 22 1.16 -22.17 -8.19
CA ALA A 22 2.39 -22.51 -7.49
C ALA A 22 3.64 -22.15 -8.31
N MET A 23 3.62 -22.41 -9.61
CA MET A 23 4.70 -22.03 -10.52
C MET A 23 4.87 -20.51 -10.62
N GLN A 24 3.76 -19.74 -10.66
CA GLN A 24 3.82 -18.28 -10.64
C GLN A 24 4.47 -17.77 -9.34
N LEU A 25 4.13 -18.35 -8.19
CA LEU A 25 4.73 -18.00 -6.90
C LEU A 25 6.22 -18.35 -6.84
N ALA A 26 6.61 -19.53 -7.34
CA ALA A 26 8.01 -19.95 -7.40
C ALA A 26 8.89 -19.04 -8.28
N MET A 27 8.29 -18.41 -9.30
CA MET A 27 8.97 -17.50 -10.23
C MET A 27 8.67 -16.01 -9.96
N SER A 28 8.08 -15.69 -8.80
CA SER A 28 7.56 -14.34 -8.46
C SER A 28 8.60 -13.23 -8.51
N THR A 29 9.89 -13.54 -8.36
CA THR A 29 11.00 -12.58 -8.50
C THR A 29 11.18 -12.07 -9.93
N THR A 30 10.68 -12.81 -10.93
CA THR A 30 10.83 -12.44 -12.35
C THR A 30 10.13 -11.12 -12.66
N LEU A 31 8.90 -10.94 -12.19
CA LEU A 31 8.11 -9.74 -12.48
C LEU A 31 8.76 -8.44 -11.99
N PRO A 32 9.13 -8.26 -10.70
CA PRO A 32 9.75 -7.04 -10.23
C PRO A 32 11.11 -6.78 -10.89
N MET A 33 11.90 -7.82 -11.18
CA MET A 33 13.19 -7.67 -11.86
C MET A 33 13.04 -7.27 -13.33
N VAL A 34 12.06 -7.82 -14.04
CA VAL A 34 11.74 -7.43 -15.42
C VAL A 34 11.19 -6.01 -15.47
N LEU A 35 10.31 -5.63 -14.54
CA LEU A 35 9.81 -4.25 -14.43
C LEU A 35 10.95 -3.27 -14.13
N LYS A 36 11.87 -3.62 -13.22
CA LYS A 36 13.05 -2.82 -12.92
C LYS A 36 13.90 -2.62 -14.18
N ALA A 37 14.20 -3.69 -14.92
CA ALA A 37 14.95 -3.59 -16.16
C ALA A 37 14.24 -2.73 -17.22
N ALA A 38 12.92 -2.81 -17.32
CA ALA A 38 12.15 -1.96 -18.24
C ALA A 38 12.21 -0.48 -17.86
N ILE A 39 12.26 -0.16 -16.57
CA ILE A 39 12.44 1.20 -16.07
C ILE A 39 13.88 1.68 -16.29
N ASP A 40 14.88 0.85 -15.99
CA ASP A 40 16.30 1.19 -16.22
C ASP A 40 16.61 1.44 -17.70
N LEU A 41 15.83 0.83 -18.61
CA LEU A 41 15.88 1.03 -20.05
C LEU A 41 14.93 2.11 -20.57
N ASP A 42 14.25 2.86 -19.69
CA ASP A 42 13.26 3.90 -20.06
C ASP A 42 12.13 3.41 -20.99
N LEU A 43 11.81 2.12 -21.00
CA LEU A 43 10.84 1.55 -21.96
C LEU A 43 9.44 2.15 -21.76
N LEU A 44 9.03 2.35 -20.49
CA LEU A 44 7.73 2.95 -20.18
C LEU A 44 7.67 4.42 -20.60
N GLU A 45 8.77 5.15 -20.45
CA GLU A 45 8.90 6.56 -20.85
C GLU A 45 8.87 6.72 -22.37
N ILE A 46 9.52 5.82 -23.11
CA ILE A 46 9.50 5.79 -24.57
C ILE A 46 8.06 5.61 -25.07
N ILE A 47 7.31 4.66 -24.50
CA ILE A 47 5.90 4.44 -24.84
C ILE A 47 5.06 5.67 -24.44
N ALA A 48 5.32 6.28 -23.28
CA ALA A 48 4.60 7.47 -22.83
C ALA A 48 4.76 8.67 -23.79
N LYS A 49 5.95 8.82 -24.39
CA LYS A 49 6.30 9.95 -25.27
C LYS A 49 5.94 9.72 -26.74
N ALA A 50 5.49 8.52 -27.09
CA ALA A 50 5.26 8.09 -28.47
C ALA A 50 4.14 8.84 -29.21
N GLY A 51 3.19 9.44 -28.48
CA GLY A 51 2.08 10.19 -29.10
C GLY A 51 0.91 10.44 -28.15
N PRO A 52 -0.28 10.77 -28.69
CA PRO A 52 -1.50 10.95 -27.91
C PRO A 52 -1.83 9.73 -27.04
N ALA A 53 -2.60 9.94 -25.97
CA ALA A 53 -3.03 8.87 -25.07
C ALA A 53 -3.64 7.69 -25.86
N GLY A 54 -3.06 6.50 -25.70
CA GLY A 54 -3.45 5.28 -26.41
C GLY A 54 -2.54 4.88 -27.58
N CYS A 55 -1.52 5.67 -27.90
CA CYS A 55 -0.48 5.26 -28.86
C CYS A 55 0.21 3.96 -28.40
N LYS A 56 0.50 3.07 -29.36
CA LYS A 56 1.17 1.80 -29.12
C LYS A 56 2.38 1.67 -30.04
N LEU A 57 3.48 1.15 -29.51
CA LEU A 57 4.72 0.96 -30.25
C LEU A 57 5.10 -0.51 -30.37
N SER A 58 5.68 -0.87 -31.51
CA SER A 58 6.34 -2.15 -31.70
C SER A 58 7.68 -2.19 -30.93
N PRO A 59 8.19 -3.40 -30.60
CA PRO A 59 9.52 -3.55 -30.01
C PRO A 59 10.66 -2.97 -30.86
N ILE A 60 10.49 -2.93 -32.19
CA ILE A 60 11.48 -2.34 -33.11
C ILE A 60 11.50 -0.82 -32.96
N GLU A 61 10.33 -0.18 -32.93
CA GLU A 61 10.22 1.27 -32.70
C GLU A 61 10.79 1.63 -31.33
N ILE A 62 10.43 0.91 -30.27
CA ILE A 62 10.96 1.14 -28.92
C ILE A 62 12.49 0.99 -28.91
N ALA A 63 13.04 -0.07 -29.53
CA ALA A 63 14.48 -0.27 -29.61
C ALA A 63 15.19 0.87 -30.35
N SER A 64 14.56 1.48 -31.35
CA SER A 64 15.14 2.58 -32.12
C SER A 64 15.36 3.87 -31.31
N HIS A 65 14.65 4.02 -30.19
CA HIS A 65 14.83 5.12 -29.24
C HIS A 65 15.96 4.88 -28.22
N LEU A 66 16.51 3.67 -28.14
CA LEU A 66 17.57 3.32 -27.21
C LEU A 66 18.96 3.50 -27.84
N PRO A 67 19.98 3.88 -27.06
CA PRO A 67 21.37 3.96 -27.54
C PRO A 67 22.01 2.55 -27.65
N THR A 68 21.40 1.65 -28.42
CA THR A 68 21.81 0.25 -28.56
C THR A 68 22.42 -0.05 -29.94
N LYS A 69 23.40 -0.93 -29.95
CA LYS A 69 23.96 -1.55 -31.18
C LYS A 69 23.67 -3.05 -31.25
N ASN A 70 22.90 -3.58 -30.30
CA ASN A 70 22.58 -4.99 -30.22
C ASN A 70 21.48 -5.33 -31.27
N PRO A 71 21.76 -6.16 -32.28
CA PRO A 71 20.76 -6.53 -33.28
C PRO A 71 19.55 -7.26 -32.67
N ASP A 72 19.73 -7.91 -31.52
CA ASP A 72 18.68 -8.65 -30.81
C ASP A 72 17.88 -7.79 -29.83
N ALA A 73 18.16 -6.48 -29.74
CA ALA A 73 17.53 -5.60 -28.75
C ALA A 73 16.00 -5.62 -28.82
N SER A 74 15.42 -5.53 -30.02
CA SER A 74 13.97 -5.55 -30.22
C SER A 74 13.34 -6.88 -29.75
N SER A 75 14.03 -8.01 -29.95
CA SER A 75 13.58 -9.33 -29.48
C SER A 75 13.62 -9.45 -27.95
N ILE A 76 14.66 -8.92 -27.32
CA ILE A 76 14.79 -8.89 -25.85
C ILE A 76 13.71 -7.98 -25.25
N ILE A 77 13.51 -6.79 -25.82
CA ILE A 77 12.48 -5.83 -25.42
C ILE A 77 11.10 -6.47 -25.53
N ASP A 78 10.80 -7.13 -26.65
CA ASP A 78 9.52 -7.84 -26.81
C ASP A 78 9.28 -8.85 -25.66
N ARG A 79 10.29 -9.63 -25.27
CA ARG A 79 10.16 -10.58 -24.15
C ARG A 79 9.90 -9.88 -22.81
N ILE A 80 10.56 -8.74 -22.55
CA ILE A 80 10.31 -7.90 -21.37
C ILE A 80 8.86 -7.41 -21.38
N LEU A 81 8.44 -6.77 -22.47
CA LEU A 81 7.13 -6.15 -22.59
C LEU A 81 5.99 -7.18 -22.55
N ARG A 82 6.20 -8.41 -23.04
CA ARG A 82 5.25 -9.52 -22.91
C ARG A 82 4.96 -9.88 -21.45
N VAL A 83 6.00 -9.95 -20.61
CA VAL A 83 5.82 -10.24 -19.17
C VAL A 83 5.07 -9.09 -18.49
N LEU A 84 5.37 -7.84 -18.85
CA LEU A 84 4.66 -6.68 -18.29
C LEU A 84 3.20 -6.62 -18.76
N ALA A 85 2.92 -6.93 -20.03
CA ALA A 85 1.57 -7.01 -20.57
C ALA A 85 0.76 -8.16 -19.94
N SER A 86 1.37 -9.31 -19.66
CA SER A 86 0.67 -10.43 -19.01
C SER A 86 0.28 -10.14 -17.55
N HIS A 87 0.84 -9.08 -16.95
CA HIS A 87 0.50 -8.59 -15.62
C HIS A 87 -0.28 -7.27 -15.66
N SER A 88 -0.85 -6.93 -16.82
CA SER A 88 -1.66 -5.72 -17.02
C SER A 88 -0.92 -4.41 -16.70
N ILE A 89 0.42 -4.42 -16.75
CA ILE A 89 1.24 -3.20 -16.67
C ILE A 89 1.25 -2.48 -18.02
N LEU A 90 1.21 -3.26 -19.10
CA LEU A 90 1.06 -2.78 -20.46
C LEU A 90 -0.20 -3.38 -21.10
N THR A 91 -0.68 -2.72 -22.13
CA THR A 91 -1.63 -3.28 -23.10
C THR A 91 -0.84 -3.84 -24.29
N CYS A 92 -1.36 -4.88 -24.94
CA CYS A 92 -0.71 -5.52 -26.08
C CYS A 92 -1.73 -5.81 -27.17
N ASP A 93 -1.50 -5.29 -28.38
CA ASP A 93 -2.28 -5.58 -29.57
C ASP A 93 -1.43 -6.36 -30.58
N LEU A 94 -2.10 -7.05 -31.49
CA LEU A 94 -1.46 -7.65 -32.65
C LEU A 94 -1.73 -6.78 -33.88
N ALA A 95 -0.68 -6.49 -34.65
CA ALA A 95 -0.76 -5.82 -35.93
C ALA A 95 0.04 -6.62 -36.96
N THR A 96 -0.42 -6.61 -38.22
CA THR A 96 0.34 -7.17 -39.34
C THR A 96 1.13 -6.04 -39.99
N ASN A 97 2.44 -6.19 -40.12
CA ASN A 97 3.28 -5.22 -40.81
C ASN A 97 3.12 -5.33 -42.34
N GLU A 98 3.76 -4.44 -43.09
CA GLU A 98 3.67 -4.40 -44.57
C GLU A 98 4.19 -5.70 -45.22
N ASP A 99 5.11 -6.41 -44.56
CA ASP A 99 5.67 -7.68 -45.02
C ASP A 99 4.77 -8.90 -44.71
N GLY A 100 3.60 -8.69 -44.10
CA GLY A 100 2.67 -9.77 -43.73
C GLY A 100 3.01 -10.49 -42.42
N HIS A 101 4.03 -10.03 -41.68
CA HIS A 101 4.40 -10.59 -40.37
C HIS A 101 3.56 -9.98 -39.24
N VAL A 102 3.10 -10.84 -38.34
CA VAL A 102 2.38 -10.41 -37.13
C VAL A 102 3.40 -9.91 -36.10
N GLN A 103 3.20 -8.68 -35.65
CA GLN A 103 3.97 -8.04 -34.58
C GLN A 103 3.06 -7.62 -33.43
N ARG A 104 3.65 -7.50 -32.23
CA ARG A 104 2.99 -6.97 -31.03
C ARG A 104 3.21 -5.47 -30.94
N LEU A 105 2.16 -4.74 -30.57
CA LEU A 105 2.21 -3.31 -30.26
C LEU A 105 1.86 -3.10 -28.80
N TYR A 106 2.67 -2.33 -28.09
CA TYR A 106 2.56 -2.11 -26.65
C TYR A 106 2.15 -0.68 -26.33
N GLY A 107 1.15 -0.54 -25.46
CA GLY A 107 0.73 0.73 -24.87
C GLY A 107 0.73 0.66 -23.34
N LEU A 108 0.66 1.80 -22.67
CA LEU A 108 0.60 1.86 -21.21
C LEU A 108 -0.78 1.45 -20.68
N ALA A 109 -0.82 0.61 -19.66
CA ALA A 109 -2.03 0.38 -18.87
C ALA A 109 -2.10 1.36 -17.69
N PRO A 110 -3.27 1.52 -17.01
CA PRO A 110 -3.42 2.50 -15.93
C PRO A 110 -2.44 2.36 -14.76
N VAL A 111 -1.92 1.16 -14.48
CA VAL A 111 -0.93 0.93 -13.41
C VAL A 111 0.45 1.49 -13.77
N ALA A 112 0.82 1.53 -15.06
CA ALA A 112 2.11 2.03 -15.50
C ALA A 112 2.34 3.50 -15.17
N LYS A 113 1.28 4.30 -14.98
CA LYS A 113 1.40 5.71 -14.57
C LYS A 113 2.15 5.90 -13.24
N TYR A 114 2.15 4.90 -12.37
CA TYR A 114 2.89 4.93 -11.10
C TYR A 114 4.37 4.59 -11.28
N PHE A 115 4.79 4.18 -12.48
CA PHE A 115 6.16 3.86 -12.85
C PHE A 115 6.69 4.77 -13.96
N LEU A 116 6.11 5.96 -14.09
CA LEU A 116 6.59 7.05 -14.94
C LEU A 116 7.08 8.20 -14.07
N HIS A 117 7.99 8.99 -14.60
CA HIS A 117 8.36 10.28 -14.03
C HIS A 117 7.24 11.27 -14.34
N ASN A 118 6.37 11.56 -13.37
CA ASN A 118 5.43 12.67 -13.53
C ASN A 118 6.13 14.02 -13.36
N ASP A 119 5.42 15.12 -13.65
CA ASP A 119 5.95 16.49 -13.58
C ASP A 119 6.53 16.85 -12.19
N ASP A 120 6.03 16.22 -11.13
CA ASP A 120 6.47 16.42 -9.75
C ASP A 120 7.63 15.48 -9.34
N GLY A 121 8.08 14.59 -10.24
CA GLY A 121 9.10 13.57 -9.98
C GLY A 121 8.66 12.44 -9.03
N ILE A 122 7.35 12.30 -8.76
CA ILE A 122 6.78 11.37 -7.79
C ILE A 122 6.33 10.06 -8.47
N SER A 123 6.86 8.92 -8.06
CA SER A 123 6.50 7.59 -8.58
C SER A 123 6.73 6.46 -7.57
N LEU A 124 6.43 5.22 -7.95
CA LEU A 124 6.79 4.00 -7.23
C LEU A 124 8.11 3.38 -7.72
N ILE A 125 8.83 4.04 -8.64
CA ILE A 125 10.15 3.58 -9.12
C ILE A 125 11.15 3.45 -7.96
N PRO A 126 11.27 4.41 -7.02
CA PRO A 126 12.19 4.26 -5.89
C PRO A 126 11.83 3.09 -4.98
N THR A 127 10.53 2.83 -4.77
CA THR A 127 10.05 1.67 -4.00
C THR A 127 10.49 0.36 -4.66
N LEU A 128 10.31 0.22 -5.97
CA LEU A 128 10.78 -0.96 -6.71
C LEU A 128 12.30 -1.10 -6.67
N THR A 129 13.03 0.00 -6.83
CA THR A 129 14.50 0.02 -6.78
C THR A 129 15.01 -0.45 -5.42
N THR A 130 14.36 -0.02 -4.34
CA THR A 130 14.70 -0.41 -2.98
C THR A 130 14.36 -1.86 -2.71
N SER A 131 13.16 -2.34 -3.08
CA SER A 131 12.76 -3.74 -2.86
C SER A 131 13.59 -4.75 -3.66
N THR A 132 14.19 -4.32 -4.76
CA THR A 132 15.10 -5.12 -5.59
C THR A 132 16.58 -4.87 -5.30
N ASP A 133 16.90 -4.07 -4.27
CA ASP A 133 18.28 -3.81 -3.88
C ASP A 133 18.92 -5.08 -3.30
N LYS A 134 20.21 -5.28 -3.61
CA LYS A 134 20.98 -6.46 -3.21
C LYS A 134 21.02 -6.68 -1.70
N TYR A 135 21.01 -5.62 -0.89
CA TYR A 135 21.04 -5.76 0.57
C TYR A 135 19.70 -6.28 1.07
N LEU A 136 18.59 -5.71 0.57
CA LEU A 136 17.25 -6.13 0.99
C LEU A 136 16.93 -7.54 0.51
N LEU A 137 17.25 -7.86 -0.75
CA LEU A 137 17.14 -9.23 -1.27
C LEU A 137 18.04 -10.21 -0.51
N GLY A 138 19.26 -9.79 -0.18
CA GLY A 138 20.22 -10.59 0.57
C GLY A 138 19.75 -10.98 1.97
N ALA A 139 19.02 -10.08 2.65
CA ALA A 139 18.49 -10.33 3.98
C ALA A 139 17.52 -11.54 4.03
N TRP A 140 16.75 -11.78 2.96
CA TRP A 140 15.80 -12.91 2.90
C TRP A 140 16.48 -14.28 3.03
N TYR A 141 17.75 -14.42 2.62
CA TYR A 141 18.50 -15.67 2.77
C TYR A 141 18.76 -16.04 4.24
N HIS A 142 18.69 -15.06 5.15
CA HIS A 142 18.92 -15.24 6.58
C HIS A 142 17.63 -15.35 7.40
N LEU A 143 16.46 -15.33 6.75
CA LEU A 143 15.16 -15.41 7.44
C LEU A 143 15.05 -16.70 8.27
N ARG A 144 15.43 -17.85 7.69
CA ARG A 144 15.40 -19.14 8.40
C ARG A 144 16.26 -19.11 9.67
N GLU A 145 17.47 -18.59 9.56
CA GLU A 145 18.42 -18.48 10.67
C GLU A 145 17.88 -17.54 11.76
N ALA A 146 17.37 -16.37 11.38
CA ALA A 146 16.73 -15.42 12.28
C ALA A 146 15.54 -16.02 13.04
N THR A 147 14.70 -16.82 12.35
CA THR A 147 13.55 -17.47 12.97
C THR A 147 13.97 -18.52 14.01
N LEU A 148 15.01 -19.30 13.74
CA LEU A 148 15.43 -20.39 14.63
C LEU A 148 16.24 -19.90 15.83
N GLU A 149 17.10 -18.90 15.63
CA GLU A 149 18.03 -18.43 16.66
C GLU A 149 17.49 -17.23 17.45
N GLY A 150 16.61 -16.44 16.83
CA GLY A 150 16.11 -15.19 17.40
C GLY A 150 17.22 -14.13 17.57
N GLY A 151 16.90 -13.10 18.35
CA GLY A 151 17.87 -12.09 18.82
C GLY A 151 18.35 -11.05 17.80
N ALA A 152 18.18 -11.28 16.50
CA ALA A 152 18.56 -10.35 15.44
C ALA A 152 17.63 -10.47 14.22
N THR A 153 17.46 -9.38 13.48
CA THR A 153 16.75 -9.42 12.20
C THR A 153 17.60 -10.12 11.13
N PRO A 154 16.97 -10.63 10.06
CA PRO A 154 17.70 -11.20 8.93
C PRO A 154 18.74 -10.23 8.32
N LEU A 155 18.44 -8.93 8.23
CA LEU A 155 19.41 -7.93 7.75
C LEU A 155 20.62 -7.81 8.69
N VAL A 156 20.40 -7.78 10.01
CA VAL A 156 21.49 -7.76 11.01
C VAL A 156 22.33 -9.04 10.94
N LYS A 157 21.71 -10.20 10.73
CA LYS A 157 22.46 -11.45 10.53
C LYS A 157 23.30 -11.44 9.24
N ALA A 158 22.78 -10.86 8.17
CA ALA A 158 23.47 -10.77 6.88
C ALA A 158 24.66 -9.79 6.90
N TYR A 159 24.50 -8.63 7.55
CA TYR A 159 25.42 -7.50 7.39
C TYR A 159 25.92 -6.86 8.70
N GLY A 160 25.50 -7.39 9.85
CA GLY A 160 25.90 -6.93 11.18
C GLY A 160 25.31 -5.58 11.62
N MET A 161 24.35 -5.03 10.86
CA MET A 161 23.73 -3.72 11.08
C MET A 161 22.26 -3.76 10.67
N ASP A 162 21.42 -2.99 11.36
CA ASP A 162 20.05 -2.74 10.89
C ASP A 162 19.99 -1.69 9.76
N LEU A 163 18.80 -1.46 9.20
CA LEU A 163 18.63 -0.56 8.07
C LEU A 163 19.05 0.88 8.39
N PHE A 164 18.73 1.37 9.59
CA PHE A 164 19.04 2.75 9.98
C PHE A 164 20.53 2.93 10.23
N GLU A 165 21.18 1.96 10.88
CA GLU A 165 22.63 1.93 11.06
C GLU A 165 23.37 1.86 9.72
N LEU A 166 22.85 1.07 8.79
CA LEU A 166 23.39 0.92 7.44
C LEU A 166 23.24 2.22 6.63
N ALA A 167 22.06 2.85 6.67
CA ALA A 167 21.80 4.13 6.03
C ALA A 167 22.68 5.24 6.61
N ALA A 168 22.88 5.29 7.93
CA ALA A 168 23.73 6.28 8.59
C ALA A 168 25.23 6.19 8.20
N LYS A 169 25.68 5.05 7.66
CA LYS A 169 27.07 4.83 7.22
C LYS A 169 27.26 4.80 5.71
N ASN A 170 26.18 4.82 4.93
CA ASN A 170 26.23 4.67 3.48
C ASN A 170 25.27 5.64 2.79
N ASP A 171 25.83 6.70 2.23
CA ASP A 171 25.09 7.77 1.54
C ASP A 171 24.25 7.26 0.36
N GLU A 172 24.66 6.18 -0.33
CA GLU A 172 23.87 5.58 -1.41
C GLU A 172 22.58 4.95 -0.86
N ILE A 173 22.69 4.22 0.25
CA ILE A 173 21.55 3.55 0.90
C ILE A 173 20.65 4.60 1.54
N SER A 174 21.21 5.59 2.22
CA SER A 174 20.48 6.75 2.75
C SER A 174 19.72 7.48 1.64
N GLY A 175 20.38 7.75 0.52
CA GLY A 175 19.76 8.40 -0.64
C GLY A 175 18.60 7.59 -1.23
N LYS A 176 18.76 6.27 -1.41
CA LYS A 176 17.68 5.37 -1.88
C LYS A 176 16.51 5.32 -0.91
N PHE A 177 16.79 5.22 0.39
CA PHE A 177 15.78 5.21 1.44
C PHE A 177 14.98 6.52 1.46
N ASN A 178 15.68 7.66 1.54
CA ASN A 178 15.07 8.99 1.57
C ASN A 178 14.24 9.27 0.31
N ASN A 179 14.73 8.88 -0.87
CA ASN A 179 13.98 9.02 -2.12
C ASN A 179 12.69 8.19 -2.10
N THR A 180 12.76 6.94 -1.62
CA THR A 180 11.59 6.06 -1.47
C THR A 180 10.56 6.64 -0.49
N MET A 181 11.01 7.07 0.69
CA MET A 181 10.14 7.65 1.70
C MET A 181 9.51 8.97 1.22
N GLY A 182 10.28 9.83 0.55
CA GLY A 182 9.77 11.08 -0.02
C GLY A 182 8.68 10.86 -1.05
N ASN A 183 8.89 9.93 -1.99
CA ASN A 183 7.91 9.59 -3.03
C ASN A 183 6.63 8.99 -2.46
N GLN A 184 6.75 7.98 -1.60
CA GLN A 184 5.57 7.36 -0.98
C GLN A 184 4.81 8.34 -0.09
N THR A 185 5.52 9.19 0.67
CA THR A 185 4.91 10.26 1.46
C THR A 185 4.12 11.21 0.58
N ALA A 186 4.68 11.65 -0.55
CA ALA A 186 3.97 12.58 -1.43
C ALA A 186 2.66 11.98 -2.00
N ILE A 187 2.68 10.70 -2.39
CA ILE A 187 1.48 9.99 -2.87
C ILE A 187 0.44 9.88 -1.75
N ILE A 188 0.84 9.36 -0.58
CA ILE A 188 -0.08 9.08 0.53
C ILE A 188 -0.64 10.38 1.11
N MET A 189 0.21 11.37 1.37
CA MET A 189 -0.19 12.62 2.00
C MET A 189 -1.09 13.46 1.10
N LYS A 190 -0.92 13.41 -0.23
CA LYS A 190 -1.89 14.01 -1.15
C LYS A 190 -3.30 13.49 -0.89
N LYS A 191 -3.45 12.16 -0.76
CA LYS A 191 -4.76 11.56 -0.46
C LYS A 191 -5.24 11.82 0.96
N VAL A 192 -4.36 11.74 1.96
CA VAL A 192 -4.70 12.05 3.35
C VAL A 192 -5.21 13.49 3.46
N LEU A 193 -4.53 14.46 2.85
CA LEU A 193 -4.95 15.86 2.89
C LEU A 193 -6.30 16.09 2.20
N GLU A 194 -6.68 15.31 1.19
CA GLU A 194 -8.01 15.39 0.58
C GLU A 194 -9.13 15.01 1.56
N ILE A 195 -8.93 13.94 2.35
CA ILE A 195 -10.00 13.30 3.12
C ILE A 195 -9.95 13.59 4.63
N TYR A 196 -8.78 13.89 5.17
CA TYR A 196 -8.58 14.16 6.59
C TYR A 196 -8.69 15.65 6.88
N LYS A 197 -9.60 16.00 7.79
CA LYS A 197 -9.93 17.38 8.17
C LYS A 197 -9.34 17.83 9.49
N GLY A 198 -8.61 16.95 10.18
CA GLY A 198 -8.12 17.24 11.53
C GLY A 198 -6.98 18.25 11.60
N PHE A 199 -6.48 18.78 10.47
CA PHE A 199 -5.55 19.91 10.44
C PHE A 199 -6.26 21.27 10.34
N GLU A 200 -7.57 21.31 10.14
CA GLU A 200 -8.30 22.58 10.09
C GLU A 200 -8.36 23.24 11.48
N GLY A 201 -8.05 24.54 11.54
CA GLY A 201 -8.11 25.33 12.77
C GLY A 201 -6.96 25.14 13.76
N ILE A 202 -5.90 24.42 13.40
CA ILE A 202 -4.69 24.29 14.24
C ILE A 202 -3.66 25.37 13.87
N ASN A 203 -2.84 25.78 14.84
CA ASN A 203 -1.78 26.78 14.69
C ASN A 203 -0.38 26.16 14.68
N GLN A 204 -0.17 25.06 15.41
CA GLN A 204 1.14 24.43 15.54
C GLN A 204 1.05 22.91 15.39
N LEU A 205 1.94 22.35 14.57
CA LEU A 205 2.03 20.92 14.30
C LEU A 205 3.47 20.46 14.42
N VAL A 206 3.72 19.41 15.20
CA VAL A 206 5.03 18.75 15.28
C VAL A 206 4.96 17.44 14.49
N ASP A 207 5.83 17.26 13.50
CA ASP A 207 6.00 15.99 12.80
C ASP A 207 7.20 15.24 13.38
N VAL A 208 6.94 14.15 14.09
CA VAL A 208 7.96 13.35 14.77
C VAL A 208 8.44 12.25 13.83
N GLY A 209 9.75 12.18 13.62
CA GLY A 209 10.33 11.36 12.56
C GLY A 209 10.00 11.90 11.16
N GLY A 210 9.90 13.23 11.02
CA GLY A 210 9.46 13.87 9.78
C GLY A 210 10.48 13.81 8.64
N GLY A 211 11.67 13.25 8.89
CA GLY A 211 12.76 13.12 7.93
C GLY A 211 13.17 14.47 7.35
N LEU A 212 13.16 14.56 6.03
CA LEU A 212 13.46 15.78 5.28
C LEU A 212 12.29 16.80 5.26
N GLY A 213 11.22 16.59 6.04
CA GLY A 213 10.12 17.56 6.21
C GLY A 213 9.07 17.56 5.10
N ILE A 214 8.98 16.50 4.29
CA ILE A 214 8.04 16.43 3.15
C ILE A 214 6.57 16.42 3.61
N ASN A 215 6.23 15.75 4.71
CA ASN A 215 4.86 15.80 5.26
C ASN A 215 4.47 17.24 5.58
N LEU A 216 5.31 17.94 6.36
CA LEU A 216 5.04 19.31 6.77
C LEU A 216 5.00 20.25 5.59
N LYS A 217 5.91 20.12 4.61
CA LYS A 217 5.84 20.87 3.34
C LYS A 217 4.44 20.79 2.73
N LEU A 218 3.87 19.59 2.62
CA LEU A 218 2.55 19.37 2.02
C LEU A 218 1.42 19.92 2.91
N ILE A 219 1.52 19.73 4.23
CA ILE A 219 0.51 20.21 5.19
C ILE A 219 0.48 21.74 5.22
N VAL A 220 1.62 22.42 5.39
CA VAL A 220 1.67 23.89 5.47
C VAL A 220 1.36 24.55 4.11
N SER A 221 1.67 23.88 2.99
CA SER A 221 1.24 24.36 1.66
C SER A 221 -0.29 24.41 1.53
N LYS A 222 -0.99 23.45 2.16
CA LYS A 222 -2.46 23.42 2.17
C LYS A 222 -3.06 24.30 3.27
N TYR A 223 -2.36 24.43 4.39
CA TYR A 223 -2.79 25.17 5.57
C TYR A 223 -1.69 26.16 6.01
N PRO A 224 -1.54 27.30 5.30
CA PRO A 224 -0.41 28.21 5.49
C PRO A 224 -0.34 28.88 6.86
N GLN A 225 -1.44 28.83 7.64
CA GLN A 225 -1.48 29.33 9.01
C GLN A 225 -0.76 28.42 10.02
N ILE A 226 -0.51 27.16 9.66
CA ILE A 226 0.16 26.19 10.53
C ILE A 226 1.65 26.46 10.55
N LYS A 227 2.22 26.61 11.76
CA LYS A 227 3.65 26.54 12.01
C LYS A 227 4.06 25.09 12.26
N GLY A 228 4.84 24.53 11.35
CA GLY A 228 5.35 23.17 11.44
C GLY A 228 6.67 23.09 12.20
N ILE A 229 6.84 22.08 13.05
CA ILE A 229 8.12 21.67 13.62
C ILE A 229 8.46 20.29 13.06
N ASN A 230 9.43 20.22 12.15
CA ASN A 230 9.97 18.96 11.64
C ASN A 230 11.00 18.42 12.63
N PHE A 231 10.65 17.36 13.35
CA PHE A 231 11.49 16.78 14.39
C PHE A 231 12.06 15.43 13.96
N ASP A 232 13.38 15.31 13.92
CA ASP A 232 14.09 14.08 13.57
C ASP A 232 15.48 14.05 14.23
N LEU A 233 16.27 13.01 13.99
CA LEU A 233 17.65 12.92 14.45
C LEU A 233 18.48 14.11 13.90
N PRO A 234 19.45 14.63 14.68
CA PRO A 234 20.23 15.81 14.29
C PRO A 234 20.92 15.70 12.93
N HIS A 235 21.38 14.51 12.54
CA HIS A 235 22.03 14.30 11.25
C HIS A 235 21.05 14.31 10.08
N VAL A 236 19.79 13.90 10.29
CA VAL A 236 18.74 13.89 9.26
C VAL A 236 18.26 15.31 8.97
N VAL A 237 17.91 16.06 10.02
CA VAL A 237 17.40 17.43 9.85
C VAL A 237 18.45 18.41 9.31
N LYS A 238 19.74 18.09 9.47
CA LYS A 238 20.83 18.88 8.91
C LYS A 238 20.77 18.97 7.38
N ASP A 239 20.32 17.91 6.73
CA ASP A 239 20.21 17.82 5.27
C ASP A 239 18.80 18.16 4.77
N ALA A 240 17.89 18.57 5.68
CA ALA A 240 16.54 18.92 5.33
C ALA A 240 16.48 20.27 4.58
N PRO A 241 15.79 20.34 3.43
CA PRO A 241 15.61 21.58 2.69
C PRO A 241 14.70 22.55 3.46
N HIS A 242 15.02 23.83 3.40
CA HIS A 242 14.20 24.88 4.03
C HIS A 242 12.82 24.99 3.36
N PHE A 243 11.76 24.91 4.17
CA PHE A 243 10.38 25.19 3.75
C PHE A 243 9.78 26.34 4.55
N LEU A 244 9.10 27.27 3.86
CA LEU A 244 8.42 28.38 4.54
C LEU A 244 7.35 27.86 5.51
N GLY A 245 7.40 28.30 6.76
CA GLY A 245 6.48 27.87 7.81
C GLY A 245 6.87 26.56 8.51
N VAL A 246 8.06 26.01 8.23
CA VAL A 246 8.59 24.79 8.86
C VAL A 246 9.93 25.08 9.52
N ASP A 247 10.04 24.80 10.81
CA ASP A 247 11.29 24.82 11.56
C ASP A 247 11.81 23.38 11.72
N HIS A 248 13.08 23.14 11.40
CA HIS A 248 13.71 21.83 11.59
C HIS A 248 14.42 21.75 12.94
N VAL A 249 14.09 20.74 13.74
CA VAL A 249 14.59 20.54 15.10
C VAL A 249 15.21 19.15 15.22
N GLY A 250 16.48 19.09 15.61
CA GLY A 250 17.19 17.84 15.85
C GLY A 250 17.02 17.35 17.28
N GLY A 251 16.74 16.06 17.49
CA GLY A 251 16.70 15.45 18.82
C GLY A 251 16.45 13.95 18.79
N ASP A 252 16.11 13.38 19.94
CA ASP A 252 15.75 11.96 20.08
C ASP A 252 14.34 11.87 20.68
N MET A 253 13.40 11.36 19.89
CA MET A 253 12.00 11.18 20.26
C MET A 253 11.78 10.24 21.45
N PHE A 254 12.75 9.36 21.76
CA PHE A 254 12.74 8.52 22.94
C PHE A 254 13.25 9.22 24.20
N ILE A 255 13.79 10.44 24.07
CA ILE A 255 14.16 11.31 25.20
C ILE A 255 13.07 12.36 25.41
N GLU A 256 12.80 13.18 24.39
CA GLU A 256 11.83 14.27 24.45
C GLU A 256 11.26 14.56 23.04
N VAL A 257 10.02 15.04 23.00
CA VAL A 257 9.36 15.51 21.77
C VAL A 257 9.02 17.01 21.94
N PRO A 258 9.26 17.87 20.93
CA PRO A 258 8.88 19.28 21.02
C PRO A 258 7.39 19.49 21.30
N GLN A 259 7.08 20.53 22.08
CA GLN A 259 5.68 20.88 22.37
C GLN A 259 4.94 21.35 21.12
N GLY A 260 3.68 20.93 20.99
CA GLY A 260 2.79 21.36 19.91
C GLY A 260 1.32 21.08 20.19
N GLU A 261 0.42 21.77 19.50
CA GLU A 261 -1.04 21.53 19.64
C GLU A 261 -1.44 20.15 19.10
N VAL A 262 -0.76 19.73 18.03
CA VAL A 262 -0.91 18.42 17.39
C VAL A 262 0.46 17.83 17.16
N ILE A 263 0.60 16.54 17.47
CA ILE A 263 1.75 15.74 17.08
C ILE A 263 1.31 14.82 15.95
N PHE A 264 2.08 14.79 14.88
CA PHE A 264 1.89 13.94 13.72
C PHE A 264 3.01 12.91 13.65
N MET A 265 2.65 11.67 13.32
CA MET A 265 3.59 10.58 13.06
C MET A 265 3.06 9.80 11.86
N LYS A 266 3.91 9.61 10.85
CA LYS A 266 3.62 8.73 9.72
C LYS A 266 4.73 7.71 9.61
N TRP A 267 4.39 6.42 9.64
CA TRP A 267 5.38 5.34 9.51
C TRP A 267 6.48 5.44 10.54
N ILE A 268 6.08 5.56 11.80
CA ILE A 268 6.98 5.66 12.95
C ILE A 268 6.71 4.53 13.92
N LEU A 269 5.44 4.32 14.29
CA LEU A 269 5.11 3.30 15.28
C LEU A 269 5.37 1.90 14.74
N HIS A 270 5.26 1.68 13.44
CA HIS A 270 5.53 0.38 12.84
C HIS A 270 7.02 -0.04 12.86
N ASP A 271 7.96 0.90 13.05
CA ASP A 271 9.40 0.62 13.08
C ASP A 271 9.87 0.05 14.43
N TRP A 272 9.04 0.15 15.47
CA TRP A 272 9.49 -0.15 16.83
C TRP A 272 8.61 -1.18 17.50
N GLY A 273 9.21 -1.95 18.41
CA GLY A 273 8.48 -2.82 19.32
C GLY A 273 7.61 -2.03 20.31
N ASP A 274 6.64 -2.72 20.92
CA ASP A 274 5.59 -2.09 21.73
C ASP A 274 6.12 -1.26 22.92
N ASP A 275 7.21 -1.69 23.56
CA ASP A 275 7.81 -0.94 24.67
C ASP A 275 8.38 0.42 24.23
N ARG A 276 9.02 0.45 23.05
CA ARG A 276 9.53 1.68 22.45
C ARG A 276 8.40 2.58 21.97
N CYS A 277 7.39 2.02 21.31
CA CYS A 277 6.18 2.75 20.93
C CYS A 277 5.49 3.36 22.16
N LEU A 278 5.38 2.63 23.25
CA LEU A 278 4.78 3.13 24.49
C LEU A 278 5.61 4.27 25.10
N LYS A 279 6.95 4.16 25.09
CA LYS A 279 7.84 5.24 25.54
C LYS A 279 7.64 6.50 24.70
N LEU A 280 7.65 6.36 23.38
CA LEU A 280 7.44 7.45 22.43
C LEU A 280 6.07 8.11 22.63
N LEU A 281 4.99 7.32 22.69
CA LEU A 281 3.65 7.85 22.87
C LEU A 281 3.47 8.58 24.21
N LYS A 282 4.17 8.17 25.28
CA LYS A 282 4.21 8.92 26.55
C LYS A 282 4.93 10.25 26.41
N ASN A 283 6.05 10.30 25.67
CA ASN A 283 6.72 11.57 25.38
C ASN A 283 5.82 12.50 24.57
N CYS A 284 5.12 11.97 23.55
CA CYS A 284 4.11 12.72 22.80
C CYS A 284 2.98 13.21 23.71
N TYR A 285 2.46 12.37 24.60
CA TYR A 285 1.42 12.76 25.56
C TYR A 285 1.86 13.95 26.43
N ASN A 286 3.09 13.93 26.93
CA ASN A 286 3.65 15.00 27.75
C ASN A 286 3.91 16.30 26.98
N ALA A 287 4.14 16.21 25.67
CA ALA A 287 4.38 17.35 24.79
C ALA A 287 3.09 18.04 24.30
N LEU A 288 1.91 17.46 24.57
CA LEU A 288 0.62 17.99 24.16
C LEU A 288 -0.04 18.86 25.24
N PRO A 289 -0.81 19.90 24.86
CA PRO A 289 -1.69 20.60 25.77
C PRO A 289 -2.91 19.72 26.14
N LYS A 290 -3.71 20.18 27.12
CA LYS A 290 -4.89 19.44 27.65
C LYS A 290 -5.88 18.90 26.59
N PHE A 291 -6.00 19.56 25.45
CA PHE A 291 -6.89 19.16 24.34
C PHE A 291 -6.12 18.86 23.05
N GLY A 292 -4.81 18.64 23.16
CA GLY A 292 -3.97 18.23 22.05
C GLY A 292 -4.26 16.79 21.62
N LYS A 293 -3.74 16.41 20.46
CA LYS A 293 -3.92 15.07 19.90
C LYS A 293 -2.67 14.58 19.18
N VAL A 294 -2.51 13.27 19.15
CA VAL A 294 -1.59 12.60 18.23
C VAL A 294 -2.38 12.14 17.00
N VAL A 295 -1.85 12.41 15.81
CA VAL A 295 -2.37 11.94 14.53
C VAL A 295 -1.36 10.95 13.97
N VAL A 296 -1.79 9.71 13.78
CA VAL A 296 -0.96 8.61 13.33
C VAL A 296 -1.41 8.16 11.94
N VAL A 297 -0.48 8.05 11.00
CA VAL A 297 -0.70 7.50 9.66
C VAL A 297 0.13 6.24 9.50
N GLU A 298 -0.54 5.10 9.65
CA GLU A 298 0.06 3.75 9.64
C GLU A 298 -0.83 2.79 8.86
N LEU A 299 -0.28 1.63 8.53
CA LEU A 299 -1.10 0.51 8.09
C LEU A 299 -1.77 -0.14 9.32
N VAL A 300 -2.92 -0.77 9.06
CA VAL A 300 -3.64 -1.54 10.07
C VAL A 300 -3.84 -2.93 9.50
N VAL A 301 -3.24 -3.94 10.13
CA VAL A 301 -3.44 -5.34 9.74
C VAL A 301 -4.81 -5.82 10.20
N PRO A 302 -5.52 -6.63 9.39
CA PRO A 302 -6.74 -7.30 9.83
C PRO A 302 -6.39 -8.42 10.83
N GLU A 303 -7.33 -8.71 11.73
CA GLU A 303 -7.21 -9.82 12.69
C GLU A 303 -7.08 -11.20 12.02
N SER A 304 -7.62 -11.33 10.80
CA SER A 304 -7.49 -12.53 9.97
C SER A 304 -6.91 -12.17 8.61
N PRO A 305 -5.94 -12.94 8.07
CA PRO A 305 -5.39 -12.68 6.75
C PRO A 305 -6.46 -12.90 5.68
N MET A 306 -6.71 -11.86 4.88
CA MET A 306 -7.57 -11.87 3.71
C MET A 306 -6.74 -11.96 2.42
N THR A 307 -7.37 -12.39 1.33
CA THR A 307 -6.70 -12.61 0.04
C THR A 307 -6.82 -11.43 -0.93
N ASP A 308 -7.44 -10.32 -0.50
CA ASP A 308 -7.52 -9.10 -1.29
C ASP A 308 -6.16 -8.41 -1.43
N ILE A 309 -6.03 -7.52 -2.42
CA ILE A 309 -4.76 -6.87 -2.75
C ILE A 309 -4.26 -5.94 -1.65
N VAL A 310 -5.14 -5.30 -0.88
CA VAL A 310 -4.74 -4.40 0.21
C VAL A 310 -4.16 -5.21 1.35
N THR A 311 -4.82 -6.28 1.77
CA THR A 311 -4.30 -7.15 2.85
C THR A 311 -2.98 -7.81 2.44
N LYS A 312 -2.88 -8.31 1.21
CA LYS A 312 -1.62 -8.86 0.67
C LYS A 312 -0.48 -7.82 0.71
N ASN A 313 -0.74 -6.59 0.31
CA ASN A 313 0.27 -5.52 0.34
C ASN A 313 0.68 -5.17 1.77
N THR A 314 -0.28 -5.05 2.69
CA THR A 314 0.01 -4.75 4.11
C THR A 314 0.86 -5.84 4.75
N LEU A 315 0.50 -7.12 4.57
CA LEU A 315 1.27 -8.23 5.14
C LEU A 315 2.64 -8.39 4.48
N THR A 316 2.76 -8.06 3.19
CA THR A 316 4.07 -8.04 2.50
C THR A 316 4.97 -6.94 3.08
N LEU A 317 4.40 -5.77 3.40
CA LEU A 317 5.13 -4.67 4.04
C LEU A 317 5.54 -5.04 5.47
N ASP A 318 4.65 -5.64 6.25
CA ASP A 318 4.94 -6.13 7.61
C ASP A 318 6.14 -7.10 7.61
N ALA A 319 6.10 -8.12 6.75
CA ALA A 319 7.20 -9.06 6.60
C ALA A 319 8.51 -8.37 6.16
N GLY A 320 8.40 -7.38 5.26
CA GLY A 320 9.54 -6.59 4.81
C GLY A 320 10.17 -5.75 5.93
N LEU A 321 9.36 -5.11 6.77
CA LEU A 321 9.82 -4.31 7.91
C LEU A 321 10.50 -5.18 8.97
N PHE A 322 9.88 -6.31 9.32
CA PHE A 322 10.46 -7.28 10.24
C PHE A 322 11.88 -7.72 9.83
N ILE A 323 12.12 -7.83 8.51
CA ILE A 323 13.42 -8.27 7.98
C ILE A 323 14.53 -7.25 8.20
N VAL A 324 14.19 -5.96 8.21
CA VAL A 324 15.16 -4.88 8.10
C VAL A 324 15.31 -4.07 9.39
N VAL A 325 14.28 -4.02 10.24
CA VAL A 325 14.23 -3.17 11.42
C VAL A 325 13.88 -4.00 12.67
N PRO A 326 14.75 -4.02 13.70
CA PRO A 326 14.52 -4.79 14.92
C PRO A 326 13.24 -4.40 15.67
N GLY A 327 12.33 -5.37 15.82
CA GLY A 327 11.08 -5.20 16.56
C GLY A 327 9.99 -4.45 15.78
N ALA A 328 10.24 -4.10 14.51
CA ALA A 328 9.23 -3.54 13.64
C ALA A 328 8.09 -4.53 13.41
N LYS A 329 6.87 -4.00 13.40
CA LYS A 329 5.65 -4.74 13.08
C LYS A 329 4.51 -3.78 12.72
N GLU A 330 3.69 -4.20 11.78
CA GLU A 330 2.36 -3.67 11.62
C GLU A 330 1.45 -4.16 12.75
N ARG A 331 0.39 -3.41 13.04
CA ARG A 331 -0.48 -3.66 14.19
C ARG A 331 -1.94 -3.67 13.84
N THR A 332 -2.72 -4.44 14.60
CA THR A 332 -4.17 -4.40 14.51
C THR A 332 -4.70 -3.09 15.12
N LYS A 333 -5.97 -2.79 14.85
CA LYS A 333 -6.60 -1.60 15.43
C LYS A 333 -6.59 -1.67 16.96
N GLU A 334 -6.80 -2.86 17.51
CA GLU A 334 -6.89 -3.14 18.94
C GLU A 334 -5.52 -2.97 19.62
N GLU A 335 -4.44 -3.37 18.95
CA GLU A 335 -3.06 -3.12 19.43
C GLU A 335 -2.74 -1.62 19.47
N TYR A 336 -3.09 -0.85 18.43
CA TYR A 336 -2.92 0.61 18.45
C TYR A 336 -3.76 1.28 19.54
N GLU A 337 -5.01 0.86 19.73
CA GLU A 337 -5.88 1.37 20.79
C GLU A 337 -5.31 1.05 22.18
N ALA A 338 -4.75 -0.15 22.37
CA ALA A 338 -4.10 -0.54 23.62
C ALA A 338 -2.86 0.30 23.92
N LEU A 339 -2.01 0.56 22.91
CA LEU A 339 -0.84 1.44 23.04
C LEU A 339 -1.24 2.86 23.43
N ALA A 340 -2.24 3.43 22.75
CA ALA A 340 -2.76 4.75 23.05
C ALA A 340 -3.28 4.86 24.50
N LYS A 341 -4.09 3.89 24.94
CA LYS A 341 -4.60 3.85 26.32
C LYS A 341 -3.48 3.73 27.35
N LYS A 342 -2.52 2.83 27.13
CA LYS A 342 -1.37 2.64 28.04
C LYS A 342 -0.46 3.87 28.11
N ALA A 343 -0.41 4.67 27.06
CA ALA A 343 0.34 5.93 27.03
C ALA A 343 -0.37 7.10 27.73
N GLY A 344 -1.65 6.95 28.10
CA GLY A 344 -2.43 7.97 28.82
C GLY A 344 -3.52 8.65 27.99
N PHE A 345 -3.67 8.32 26.71
CA PHE A 345 -4.73 8.89 25.88
C PHE A 345 -6.11 8.32 26.26
N SER A 346 -7.08 9.20 26.40
CA SER A 346 -8.45 8.85 26.80
C SER A 346 -9.32 8.36 25.65
N THR A 347 -8.96 8.70 24.40
CA THR A 347 -9.74 8.36 23.21
C THR A 347 -8.84 7.91 22.06
N PHE A 348 -9.33 6.92 21.31
CA PHE A 348 -8.71 6.43 20.09
C PHE A 348 -9.78 6.41 18.99
N ARG A 349 -9.42 6.85 17.78
CA ARG A 349 -10.35 6.87 16.63
C ARG A 349 -9.59 6.57 15.34
N LEU A 350 -10.10 5.61 14.58
CA LEU A 350 -9.74 5.47 13.17
C LEU A 350 -10.58 6.47 12.38
N VAL A 351 -9.95 7.49 11.80
CA VAL A 351 -10.66 8.65 11.24
C VAL A 351 -10.91 8.54 9.74
N CYS A 352 -9.93 8.03 8.99
CA CYS A 352 -10.02 7.84 7.54
C CYS A 352 -9.04 6.76 7.08
N ARG A 353 -9.22 6.26 5.85
CA ARG A 353 -8.30 5.34 5.18
C ARG A 353 -7.93 5.92 3.81
N ALA A 354 -6.65 6.14 3.57
CA ALA A 354 -6.12 6.56 2.27
C ALA A 354 -5.59 5.32 1.54
N TYR A 355 -6.07 5.06 0.32
CA TYR A 355 -5.68 3.90 -0.49
C TYR A 355 -6.04 2.51 0.12
N SER A 356 -7.05 2.43 0.99
CA SER A 356 -7.60 1.15 1.48
C SER A 356 -9.05 0.97 1.02
N TYR A 357 -9.46 -0.27 0.78
CA TYR A 357 -10.86 -0.61 0.51
C TYR A 357 -11.70 -0.51 1.80
N TRP A 358 -12.92 -0.02 1.65
CA TRP A 358 -13.99 -0.18 2.62
C TRP A 358 -14.93 -1.20 2.03
N TRP A 359 -14.87 -2.43 2.51
CA TRP A 359 -15.96 -3.38 2.30
C TRP A 359 -16.33 -3.83 3.72
N ILE A 360 -17.53 -3.50 4.18
CA ILE A 360 -17.94 -3.67 5.59
C ILE A 360 -19.04 -4.73 5.68
N LEU A 361 -19.92 -4.82 4.68
CA LEU A 361 -21.07 -5.71 4.71
C LEU A 361 -20.78 -7.09 4.12
N HIS A 362 -19.86 -7.20 3.17
CA HIS A 362 -19.50 -8.50 2.60
C HIS A 362 -18.92 -9.50 3.64
N ASP A 363 -18.25 -9.00 4.69
CA ASP A 363 -17.64 -9.81 5.76
C ASP A 363 -18.65 -10.42 6.73
N TRP A 364 -19.92 -10.01 6.69
CA TRP A 364 -20.90 -10.32 7.73
C TRP A 364 -22.15 -10.97 7.17
N ASP A 365 -22.80 -11.79 8.00
CA ASP A 365 -24.13 -12.35 7.73
C ASP A 365 -25.20 -11.25 7.64
N ASP A 366 -26.36 -11.63 7.08
CA ASP A 366 -27.49 -10.70 6.88
C ASP A 366 -27.97 -10.08 8.20
N ASP A 367 -27.91 -10.80 9.31
CA ASP A 367 -28.39 -10.33 10.61
C ASP A 367 -27.48 -9.24 11.18
N ARG A 368 -26.17 -9.42 11.08
CA ARG A 368 -25.15 -8.43 11.47
C ARG A 368 -25.19 -7.21 10.56
N CYS A 369 -25.30 -7.40 9.25
CA CYS A 369 -25.48 -6.32 8.28
C CYS A 369 -26.73 -5.50 8.60
N LEU A 370 -27.85 -6.18 8.84
CA LEU A 370 -29.12 -5.55 9.20
C LEU A 370 -29.02 -4.76 10.51
N LYS A 371 -28.35 -5.32 11.53
CA LYS A 371 -28.12 -4.64 12.80
C LYS A 371 -27.30 -3.36 12.63
N LEU A 372 -26.22 -3.40 11.83
CA LEU A 372 -25.43 -2.21 11.52
C LEU A 372 -26.27 -1.16 10.79
N LEU A 373 -26.96 -1.56 9.71
CA LEU A 373 -27.77 -0.65 8.92
C LEU A 373 -28.90 -0.01 9.74
N LYS A 374 -29.52 -0.74 10.67
CA LYS A 374 -30.50 -0.18 11.63
C LYS A 374 -29.88 0.85 12.57
N ASN A 375 -28.69 0.58 13.09
CA ASN A 375 -27.97 1.55 13.93
C ASN A 375 -27.63 2.82 13.15
N CYS A 376 -27.18 2.67 11.89
CA CYS A 376 -26.97 3.80 11.00
C CYS A 376 -28.27 4.58 10.79
N TYR A 377 -29.38 3.90 10.42
CA TYR A 377 -30.68 4.53 10.22
C TYR A 377 -31.13 5.34 11.44
N ASN A 378 -31.03 4.77 12.65
CA ASN A 378 -31.42 5.43 13.89
C ASN A 378 -30.54 6.65 14.26
N ALA A 379 -29.30 6.69 13.76
CA ALA A 379 -28.37 7.79 14.00
C ALA A 379 -28.52 8.93 12.98
N LEU A 380 -29.29 8.76 11.90
CA LEU A 380 -29.41 9.77 10.85
C LEU A 380 -30.34 10.92 11.28
N PRO A 381 -30.00 12.16 10.92
CA PRO A 381 -30.94 13.26 10.99
C PRO A 381 -32.08 13.06 9.97
N LYS A 382 -33.16 13.84 10.10
CA LYS A 382 -34.27 13.82 9.12
C LYS A 382 -33.71 14.06 7.71
N PHE A 383 -33.96 13.11 6.80
CA PHE A 383 -33.44 13.07 5.41
C PHE A 383 -31.94 12.74 5.25
N GLY A 384 -31.26 12.25 6.31
CA GLY A 384 -29.90 11.73 6.23
C GLY A 384 -29.80 10.52 5.29
N LYS A 385 -28.62 10.33 4.69
CA LYS A 385 -28.31 9.23 3.77
C LYS A 385 -27.14 8.43 4.31
N VAL A 386 -27.14 7.13 4.03
CA VAL A 386 -25.98 6.24 4.21
C VAL A 386 -25.49 5.86 2.83
N VAL A 387 -24.19 5.99 2.61
CA VAL A 387 -23.52 5.49 1.41
C VAL A 387 -22.76 4.25 1.84
N VAL A 388 -23.08 3.12 1.21
CA VAL A 388 -22.39 1.85 1.41
C VAL A 388 -21.61 1.57 0.13
N VAL A 389 -20.34 1.24 0.26
CA VAL A 389 -19.46 0.87 -0.85
C VAL A 389 -19.16 -0.61 -0.70
N GLU A 390 -19.72 -1.45 -1.57
CA GLU A 390 -19.51 -2.90 -1.57
C GLU A 390 -19.36 -3.39 -3.01
N LEU A 391 -18.84 -4.61 -3.16
CA LEU A 391 -18.93 -5.34 -4.42
C LEU A 391 -20.37 -5.84 -4.61
N ILE A 392 -20.84 -5.87 -5.85
CA ILE A 392 -22.17 -6.39 -6.19
C ILE A 392 -21.99 -7.60 -7.07
N VAL A 393 -22.54 -8.73 -6.63
CA VAL A 393 -22.58 -9.95 -7.43
C VAL A 393 -23.61 -9.73 -8.55
N PRO A 394 -23.23 -9.94 -9.83
CA PRO A 394 -24.17 -9.81 -10.94
C PRO A 394 -25.24 -10.90 -10.88
N GLU A 395 -26.48 -10.54 -11.23
CA GLU A 395 -27.66 -11.43 -11.22
C GLU A 395 -27.62 -12.56 -12.26
N SER A 396 -26.69 -12.50 -13.21
CA SER A 396 -26.53 -13.50 -14.28
C SER A 396 -25.06 -13.84 -14.47
N PRO A 397 -24.71 -15.09 -14.84
CA PRO A 397 -23.33 -15.48 -15.08
C PRO A 397 -22.80 -14.76 -16.33
N VAL A 398 -22.09 -13.66 -16.12
CA VAL A 398 -21.32 -12.97 -17.17
C VAL A 398 -19.89 -13.52 -17.13
N THR A 399 -19.32 -13.81 -18.29
CA THR A 399 -18.03 -14.50 -18.43
C THR A 399 -16.81 -13.57 -18.29
N ASP A 400 -17.01 -12.30 -17.94
CA ASP A 400 -15.93 -11.33 -17.83
C ASP A 400 -15.08 -11.53 -16.56
N VAL A 401 -13.84 -11.07 -16.63
CA VAL A 401 -12.79 -11.30 -15.61
C VAL A 401 -13.16 -10.66 -14.27
N VAL A 402 -13.90 -9.55 -14.26
CA VAL A 402 -14.33 -8.89 -13.02
C VAL A 402 -15.38 -9.74 -12.33
N THR A 403 -16.37 -10.24 -13.07
CA THR A 403 -17.40 -11.15 -12.56
C THR A 403 -16.81 -12.45 -12.01
N LYS A 404 -15.84 -13.05 -12.71
CA LYS A 404 -15.14 -14.25 -12.22
C LYS A 404 -14.40 -13.98 -10.91
N ASN A 405 -13.68 -12.87 -10.81
CA ASN A 405 -12.96 -12.50 -9.59
C ASN A 405 -13.91 -12.24 -8.41
N THR A 406 -15.07 -11.62 -8.64
CA THR A 406 -16.09 -11.37 -7.60
C THR A 406 -16.73 -12.68 -7.10
N LEU A 407 -17.05 -13.62 -8.00
CA LEU A 407 -17.60 -14.92 -7.61
C LEU A 407 -16.57 -15.81 -6.91
N THR A 408 -15.31 -15.75 -7.33
CA THR A 408 -14.20 -16.42 -6.63
C THR A 408 -14.00 -15.82 -5.23
N LEU A 409 -14.10 -14.50 -5.09
CA LEU A 409 -14.01 -13.82 -3.80
C LEU A 409 -15.15 -14.26 -2.85
N ASP A 410 -16.39 -14.32 -3.34
CA ASP A 410 -17.56 -14.75 -2.54
C ASP A 410 -17.39 -16.18 -1.99
N ILE A 411 -16.97 -17.12 -2.85
CA ILE A 411 -16.70 -18.50 -2.46
C ILE A 411 -15.52 -18.57 -1.46
N CYS A 412 -14.49 -17.74 -1.62
CA CYS A 412 -13.39 -17.66 -0.67
C CYS A 412 -13.84 -17.11 0.69
N LEU A 413 -14.65 -16.04 0.71
CA LEU A 413 -15.14 -15.40 1.92
C LEU A 413 -16.05 -16.34 2.72
N PHE A 414 -16.97 -17.04 2.05
CA PHE A 414 -17.84 -18.04 2.69
C PHE A 414 -17.05 -19.15 3.42
N ASN A 415 -15.90 -19.55 2.87
CA ASN A 415 -15.05 -20.58 3.46
C ASN A 415 -14.18 -20.09 4.63
N VAL A 416 -13.88 -18.79 4.71
CA VAL A 416 -12.92 -18.21 5.66
C VAL A 416 -13.62 -17.50 6.83
N ILE A 417 -14.78 -16.90 6.60
CA ILE A 417 -15.53 -16.12 7.59
C ILE A 417 -16.95 -16.69 7.70
N PRO A 418 -17.31 -17.37 8.81
CA PRO A 418 -18.65 -17.92 8.98
C PRO A 418 -19.72 -16.83 8.85
N GLY A 419 -20.52 -16.92 7.78
CA GLY A 419 -21.60 -15.98 7.47
C GLY A 419 -21.24 -14.83 6.54
N ALA A 420 -19.98 -14.69 6.11
CA ALA A 420 -19.63 -13.74 5.05
C ALA A 420 -20.32 -14.12 3.73
N LYS A 421 -20.76 -13.10 3.01
CA LYS A 421 -21.59 -13.23 1.82
C LYS A 421 -21.50 -11.97 0.97
N GLU A 422 -21.02 -12.12 -0.26
CA GLU A 422 -21.25 -11.13 -1.31
C GLU A 422 -22.70 -11.21 -1.76
N ARG A 423 -23.28 -10.05 -2.08
CA ARG A 423 -24.73 -9.94 -2.30
C ARG A 423 -25.03 -9.37 -3.67
N THR A 424 -26.15 -9.81 -4.24
CA THR A 424 -26.68 -9.13 -5.42
C THR A 424 -27.23 -7.76 -5.04
N LYS A 425 -27.51 -6.95 -6.05
CA LYS A 425 -28.14 -5.64 -5.86
C LYS A 425 -29.48 -5.76 -5.11
N GLU A 426 -30.28 -6.77 -5.43
CA GLU A 426 -31.61 -7.04 -4.85
C GLU A 426 -31.47 -7.40 -3.37
N GLU A 427 -30.44 -8.16 -3.03
CA GLU A 427 -30.14 -8.56 -1.65
C GLU A 427 -29.69 -7.37 -0.80
N TYR A 428 -28.83 -6.49 -1.35
CA TYR A 428 -28.48 -5.23 -0.69
C TYR A 428 -29.69 -4.30 -0.54
N GLU A 429 -30.53 -4.18 -1.57
CA GLU A 429 -31.75 -3.39 -1.50
C GLU A 429 -32.72 -3.94 -0.44
N ALA A 430 -32.87 -5.27 -0.37
CA ALA A 430 -33.71 -5.93 0.62
C ALA A 430 -33.21 -5.68 2.06
N LEU A 431 -31.89 -5.76 2.29
CA LEU A 431 -31.27 -5.43 3.58
C LEU A 431 -31.51 -3.97 3.98
N ALA A 432 -31.30 -3.03 3.05
CA ALA A 432 -31.55 -1.61 3.28
C ALA A 432 -33.02 -1.35 3.64
N ARG A 433 -33.96 -1.95 2.91
CA ARG A 433 -35.40 -1.83 3.20
C ARG A 433 -35.76 -2.41 4.57
N LYS A 434 -35.24 -3.60 4.91
CA LYS A 434 -35.43 -4.22 6.24
C LYS A 434 -34.85 -3.36 7.37
N ALA A 435 -33.82 -2.57 7.10
CA ALA A 435 -33.19 -1.65 8.05
C ALA A 435 -33.95 -0.33 8.26
N GLY A 436 -34.97 -0.04 7.43
CA GLY A 436 -35.81 1.16 7.53
C GLY A 436 -35.57 2.21 6.43
N PHE A 437 -34.66 1.98 5.49
CA PHE A 437 -34.41 2.91 4.39
C PHE A 437 -35.52 2.82 3.34
N SER A 438 -36.16 3.96 3.05
CA SER A 438 -37.27 4.06 2.08
C SER A 438 -36.82 4.11 0.62
N THR A 439 -35.55 4.42 0.36
CA THR A 439 -34.98 4.52 -0.98
C THR A 439 -33.61 3.86 -1.01
N PHE A 440 -33.33 3.16 -2.10
CA PHE A 440 -32.03 2.57 -2.42
C PHE A 440 -31.65 3.00 -3.83
N LYS A 441 -30.40 3.42 -4.03
CA LYS A 441 -29.89 3.79 -5.35
C LYS A 441 -28.46 3.28 -5.46
N LEU A 442 -28.22 2.45 -6.46
CA LEU A 442 -26.88 2.10 -6.91
C LEU A 442 -26.31 3.28 -7.72
N VAL A 443 -25.08 3.68 -7.41
CA VAL A 443 -24.38 4.82 -8.03
C VAL A 443 -23.19 4.32 -8.82
#